data_AF-A0A3D3PNB4-F1
#
_entry.id   AF-A0A3D3PNB4-F1
#
_cell.length_a   1.000
_cell.length_b   1.000
_cell.length_c   1.000
_cell.angle_alpha   90.00
_cell.angle_beta   90.00
_cell.angle_gamma   90.00
#
_symmetry.space_group_name_H-M   'P 1'
#
loop_
_entity.id
_entity.type
_entity.pdbx_description
1 polymer ?
#
loop_
_entity_poly.entity_id
_entity_poly.type
_entity_poly.pdbx_seq_one_letter_code
_entity_poly.pdbx_strand_id
1 'polypeptide(L)' 'MENFWQTCSAQLEQELTPQQFSAWIKPLAPLDYEDGKLRIAAPNRFKLDWVKTQFASRITALAAQYWEETIDVQFV' A
#
# COMPACT_ATOMS: atom_id res chain seq x y z
N MET A 1 8.83 5.59 8.05
CA MET A 1 8.30 5.22 6.71
C MET A 1 8.60 3.77 6.34
N GLU A 2 9.85 3.32 6.41
CA GLU A 2 10.20 1.93 6.05
C GLU A 2 9.49 0.87 6.90
N ASN A 3 9.28 1.12 8.21
CA ASN A 3 8.62 0.16 9.10
C ASN A 3 7.15 -0.12 8.73
N PHE A 4 6.34 0.92 8.44
CA PHE A 4 4.94 0.72 8.05
C PHE A 4 4.84 -0.10 6.76
N TRP A 5 5.59 0.26 5.72
CA TRP A 5 5.51 -0.42 4.44
C TRP A 5 6.04 -1.86 4.53
N GLN A 6 7.06 -2.11 5.33
CA GLN A 6 7.52 -3.47 5.65
C GLN A 6 6.41 -4.29 6.31
N THR A 7 5.76 -3.75 7.34
CA THR A 7 4.64 -4.42 8.01
C THR A 7 3.46 -4.64 7.06
N CYS A 8 3.08 -3.62 6.31
CA CYS A 8 1.99 -3.68 5.34
C CYS A 8 2.29 -4.71 4.24
N SER A 9 3.52 -4.72 3.72
CA SER A 9 3.97 -5.70 2.72
C SER A 9 3.97 -7.11 3.28
N ALA A 10 4.46 -7.33 4.50
CA ALA A 10 4.44 -8.66 5.14
C ALA A 10 3.01 -9.17 5.37
N GLN A 11 2.07 -8.27 5.71
CA GLN A 11 0.66 -8.64 5.84
C GLN A 11 0.06 -9.00 4.49
N LEU A 12 0.31 -8.18 3.46
CA LEU A 12 -0.14 -8.44 2.10
C LEU A 12 0.47 -9.72 1.51
N GLU A 13 1.73 -10.01 1.82
CA GLU A 13 2.42 -11.25 1.40
C GLU A 13 1.76 -12.50 1.99
N GLN A 14 1.19 -12.42 3.19
CA GLN A 14 0.43 -13.53 3.79
C GLN A 14 -0.98 -13.68 3.21
N GLU A 15 -1.60 -12.58 2.76
CA GLU A 15 -2.94 -12.62 2.14
C GLU A 15 -2.88 -12.97 0.64
N LEU A 16 -1.75 -12.74 -0.02
CA LEU A 16 -1.56 -12.90 -1.45
C LEU A 16 -0.69 -14.10 -1.77
N THR A 17 -0.87 -14.62 -2.99
CA THR A 17 0.12 -15.56 -3.52
C THR A 17 1.45 -14.84 -3.82
N PRO A 18 2.60 -15.52 -3.71
CA PRO A 18 3.92 -14.92 -3.98
C PRO A 18 4.02 -14.31 -5.40
N GLN A 19 3.25 -14.86 -6.35
CA GLN A 19 3.12 -14.31 -7.71
C GLN A 19 2.39 -12.97 -7.73
N GLN A 20 1.25 -12.85 -7.05
CA GLN A 20 0.52 -11.59 -6.94
C GLN A 20 1.33 -10.54 -6.18
N PHE A 21 1.95 -10.94 -5.06
CA PHE A 21 2.80 -10.04 -4.29
C PHE A 21 3.94 -9.48 -5.16
N SER A 22 4.65 -10.35 -5.90
CA SER A 22 5.74 -9.90 -6.79
C SER A 22 5.25 -9.10 -8.01
N ALA A 23 4.05 -9.37 -8.51
CA ALA A 23 3.50 -8.68 -9.69
C ALA A 23 2.90 -7.31 -9.37
N TRP A 24 2.28 -7.17 -8.19
CA TRP A 24 1.48 -6.02 -7.79
C TRP A 24 2.08 -5.22 -6.64
N ILE A 25 2.59 -5.87 -5.57
CA ILE A 25 3.11 -5.16 -4.38
C ILE A 25 4.57 -4.77 -4.51
N LYS A 26 5.42 -5.67 -4.98
CA LYS A 26 6.86 -5.43 -5.20
C LYS A 26 7.18 -4.21 -6.09
N PRO A 27 6.41 -3.88 -7.15
CA PRO A 27 6.65 -2.66 -7.92
C PRO A 27 6.10 -1.38 -7.28
N LEU A 28 5.31 -1.46 -6.20
CA LEU A 28 4.82 -0.28 -5.50
C LEU A 28 5.89 0.26 -4.58
N ALA A 29 6.02 1.58 -4.55
CA ALA A 29 6.92 2.26 -3.65
C ALA A 29 6.15 3.31 -2.84
N PRO A 30 6.16 3.25 -1.49
CA PRO A 30 5.66 4.35 -0.69
C PRO A 30 6.57 5.56 -0.93
N LEU A 31 5.99 6.67 -1.37
CA LEU A 31 6.73 7.90 -1.64
C LEU A 31 6.90 8.69 -0.36
N ASP A 32 5.78 9.14 0.21
CA ASP A 32 5.78 10.00 1.38
C ASP A 32 4.51 9.79 2.24
N TYR A 33 4.61 10.12 3.52
CA TYR A 33 3.51 10.17 4.45
C TYR A 33 3.57 11.51 5.19
N GLU A 34 2.66 12.40 4.83
CA GLU A 34 2.53 13.74 5.42
C GLU A 34 1.05 14.02 5.70
N ASP A 35 0.77 14.61 6.87
CA ASP A 35 -0.56 15.15 7.19
C ASP A 35 -1.70 14.10 7.06
N GLY A 36 -1.43 12.86 7.48
CA GLY A 36 -2.39 11.76 7.35
C GLY A 36 -2.58 11.26 5.90
N LYS A 37 -1.68 11.60 4.97
CA LYS A 37 -1.77 11.20 3.56
C LYS A 37 -0.59 10.34 3.17
N LEU A 38 -0.86 9.07 2.86
CA LEU A 38 0.14 8.14 2.39
C LEU A 38 0.15 8.12 0.85
N ARG A 39 1.27 8.50 0.24
CA ARG A 39 1.46 8.47 -1.21
C ARG A 39 2.19 7.20 -1.62
N ILE A 40 1.67 6.50 -2.62
CA ILE A 40 2.25 5.28 -3.18
C ILE A 40 2.42 5.45 -4.68
N ALA A 41 3.65 5.30 -5.17
CA ALA A 41 3.95 5.29 -6.59
C ALA A 41 3.78 3.89 -7.19
N ALA A 42 3.21 3.83 -8.39
CA ALA A 42 3.21 2.62 -9.21
C ALA A 42 3.83 2.88 -10.59
N PRO A 43 4.60 1.94 -11.16
CA PRO A 43 5.22 2.14 -12.48
C PRO A 43 4.23 2.09 -13.65
N ASN A 44 2.98 1.67 -13.42
CA ASN A 44 1.97 1.53 -14.48
C ASN A 44 0.55 1.78 -13.96
N ARG A 45 -0.24 2.58 -14.68
CA ARG A 45 -1.62 2.94 -14.31
C ARG A 45 -2.56 1.74 -14.20
N PHE A 46 -2.40 0.71 -15.03
CA PHE A 46 -3.24 -0.50 -14.92
C PHE A 46 -3.01 -1.23 -13.59
N LYS A 47 -1.75 -1.29 -13.15
CA LYS A 47 -1.41 -1.88 -11.85
C LYS A 47 -1.91 -1.02 -10.71
N LEU A 48 -1.78 0.30 -10.85
CA LEU A 48 -2.28 1.26 -9.90
C LEU A 48 -3.78 1.08 -9.66
N ASP A 49 -4.58 0.98 -10.73
CA ASP A 49 -6.04 0.85 -10.60
C ASP A 49 -6.45 -0.46 -9.93
N TRP A 50 -5.77 -1.57 -10.28
CA TRP A 50 -6.01 -2.87 -9.67
C TRP A 50 -5.63 -2.90 -8.19
N VAL A 51 -4.42 -2.41 -7.85
CA VAL A 51 -3.92 -2.30 -6.49
C VAL A 51 -4.80 -1.37 -5.67
N LYS A 52 -5.23 -0.25 -6.24
CA LYS A 52 -6.15 0.68 -5.59
C LYS A 52 -7.48 -0.01 -5.29
N THR A 53 -8.03 -0.75 -6.24
CA THR A 53 -9.33 -1.42 -6.02
C THR A 53 -9.25 -2.56 -5.02
N GLN A 54 -8.18 -3.37 -5.05
CA GLN A 54 -8.03 -4.54 -4.18
C GLN A 54 -7.40 -4.21 -2.82
N PHE A 55 -6.39 -3.34 -2.81
CA PHE A 55 -5.58 -3.08 -1.63
C PHE A 55 -5.74 -1.69 -1.03
N ALA A 56 -6.36 -0.70 -1.70
CA ALA A 56 -6.52 0.62 -1.06
C ALA A 56 -7.22 0.50 0.29
N SER A 57 -8.35 -0.23 0.34
CA SER A 57 -9.08 -0.45 1.58
C SER A 57 -8.23 -1.14 2.65
N ARG A 58 -7.41 -2.12 2.25
CA ARG A 58 -6.55 -2.88 3.16
C ARG A 58 -5.37 -2.05 3.67
N ILE A 59 -4.71 -1.32 2.78
CA ILE A 59 -3.60 -0.42 3.11
C ILE A 59 -4.10 0.72 3.99
N THR A 60 -5.25 1.33 3.68
CA THR A 60 -5.88 2.36 4.51
C THR A 60 -6.20 1.84 5.90
N ALA A 61 -6.76 0.63 6.03
CA ALA A 61 -7.04 0.04 7.32
C ALA A 61 -5.75 -0.21 8.13
N LEU A 62 -4.71 -0.76 7.50
CA LEU A 62 -3.42 -1.00 8.15
C LEU A 62 -2.75 0.31 8.56
N ALA A 63 -2.80 1.32 7.69
CA ALA A 63 -2.27 2.65 7.98
C ALA A 63 -3.03 3.27 9.16
N ALA A 64 -4.35 3.23 9.15
CA ALA A 64 -5.16 3.76 10.24
C ALA A 64 -4.91 3.05 11.56
N GLN A 65 -4.65 1.74 11.52
CA GLN A 65 -4.32 0.96 12.71
C GLN A 65 -2.90 1.24 13.21
N TYR A 66 -1.96 1.54 12.31
CA TYR A 66 -0.56 1.84 12.66
C TYR A 66 -0.38 3.25 13.23
N TRP A 67 -1.07 4.23 12.66
CA TRP A 67 -1.00 5.64 13.07
C TRP A 67 -2.12 6.05 14.04
N GLU A 68 -3.05 5.15 14.34
CA GLU A 68 -4.24 5.40 15.18
C GLU A 68 -5.07 6.61 14.70
N GLU A 69 -5.01 6.91 13.40
CA GLU A 69 -5.64 8.08 12.77
C GLU A 69 -6.24 7.70 11.39
N THR A 70 -7.08 8.56 10.82
CA THR A 70 -7.65 8.31 9.48
C THR A 70 -6.64 8.67 8.40
N ILE A 71 -6.18 7.68 7.65
CA ILE A 71 -5.12 7.86 6.63
C ILE A 71 -5.71 7.83 5.21
N ASP A 72 -5.49 8.88 4.44
CA ASP A 72 -5.84 8.94 3.02
C ASP A 72 -4.72 8.32 2.18
N VAL A 73 -5.00 7.19 1.54
CA VAL A 73 -4.00 6.50 0.69
C VAL A 73 -4.17 6.95 -0.74
N GLN A 74 -3.19 7.71 -1.24
CA GLN A 74 -3.15 8.22 -2.60
C GLN A 74 -2.17 7.43 -3.44
N PHE A 75 -2.68 6.86 -4.53
CA PHE A 75 -1.84 6.21 -5.52
C PHE A 75 -1.53 7.20 -6.63
N VAL A 76 -0.25 7.44 -6.89
CA VAL A 76 0.27 8.44 -7.85
C VAL A 76 1.15 7.82 -8.93
#